data_AF-A0A6B2CJB7-F1
#
_entry.id   AF-A0A6B2CJB7-F1
#
_cell.length_a   1.000
_cell.length_b   1.000
_cell.length_c   1.000
_cell.angle_alpha   90.00
_cell.angle_beta   90.00
_cell.angle_gamma   90.00
#
_symmetry.space_group_name_H-M   'P 1'
#
loop_
_entity.id
_entity.type
_entity.pdbx_description
1 polymer ?
#
loop_
_entity_poly.entity_id
_entity_poly.type
_entity_poly.pdbx_seq_one_letter_code
_entity_poly.pdbx_strand_id
1 'polypeptide(L)'
;MISTDGILITLALIILIGYVGDYLFRLTRIPEAVILMLIGLLLVPVSHVVPTKYVALLRDLAPLFGDIALVMIMFDGGRRISFRTPISSSGLGLVLAMLDVVMPSALLAVVMNSFLGWPLVYGAILGAILGETTTTVIIPVATRLSISDSMYNTIVVEATFNSVVSILLFYLLTILLTGQFSALSYTRYVISYFSIAVFLGLITGILWLLALSWIR
;
A
#
# COMPACT_ATOMS: atom_id res chain seq x y z
N MET A 1 -11.05 -28.25 -14.46
CA MET A 1 -11.23 -28.05 -13.00
C MET A 1 -9.88 -28.22 -12.33
N ILE A 2 -9.50 -27.33 -11.41
CA ILE A 2 -8.26 -27.46 -10.63
C ILE A 2 -8.55 -28.43 -9.49
N SER A 3 -7.74 -29.48 -9.32
CA SER A 3 -7.87 -30.41 -8.20
C SER A 3 -7.49 -29.73 -6.89
N THR A 4 -8.10 -30.15 -5.78
CA THR A 4 -7.77 -29.64 -4.43
C THR A 4 -6.27 -29.74 -4.15
N ASP A 5 -5.65 -30.87 -4.55
CA ASP A 5 -4.21 -31.09 -4.41
C ASP A 5 -3.39 -30.05 -5.20
N GLY A 6 -3.86 -29.66 -6.39
CA GLY A 6 -3.22 -28.64 -7.20
C GLY A 6 -3.24 -27.26 -6.54
N ILE A 7 -4.30 -26.93 -5.81
CA ILE A 7 -4.39 -25.67 -5.04
C ILE A 7 -3.40 -25.72 -3.88
N LEU A 8 -3.36 -26.82 -3.13
CA LEU A 8 -2.45 -26.99 -1.99
C LEU A 8 -0.98 -26.90 -2.41
N ILE A 9 -0.60 -27.57 -3.52
CA ILE A 9 0.75 -27.49 -4.07
C ILE A 9 1.10 -26.07 -4.47
N THR A 10 0.16 -25.35 -5.11
CA THR A 10 0.39 -23.96 -5.54
C THR A 10 0.61 -23.04 -4.34
N LEU A 11 -0.20 -23.16 -3.29
CA LEU A 11 -0.04 -22.38 -2.06
C LEU A 11 1.28 -22.70 -1.35
N ALA A 12 1.64 -23.98 -1.24
CA ALA A 12 2.90 -24.41 -0.67
C ALA A 12 4.10 -23.83 -1.46
N LEU A 13 4.01 -23.82 -2.79
CA LEU A 13 5.05 -23.24 -3.65
C LEU A 13 5.19 -21.73 -3.42
N ILE A 14 4.08 -20.99 -3.29
CA ILE A 14 4.13 -19.54 -3.00
C ILE A 14 4.79 -19.28 -1.65
N ILE A 15 4.43 -20.03 -0.62
CA ILE A 15 5.05 -19.89 0.71
C ILE A 15 6.55 -20.17 0.63
N LEU A 16 6.94 -21.22 -0.10
CA LEU A 16 8.35 -21.55 -0.33
C LEU A 16 9.09 -20.44 -1.09
N ILE A 17 8.48 -19.89 -2.14
CA ILE A 17 9.05 -18.78 -2.93
C ILE A 17 9.20 -17.54 -2.04
N GLY A 18 8.22 -17.22 -1.20
CA GLY A 18 8.31 -16.14 -0.21
C GLY A 18 9.48 -16.34 0.75
N TYR A 19 9.63 -17.55 1.30
CA TYR A 19 10.77 -17.89 2.15
C TYR A 19 12.12 -17.74 1.44
N VAL A 20 12.21 -18.20 0.18
CA VAL A 20 13.41 -18.01 -0.65
C VAL A 20 13.68 -16.53 -0.89
N GLY A 21 12.64 -15.71 -1.08
CA GLY A 21 12.72 -14.26 -1.16
C GLY A 21 13.36 -13.63 0.08
N ASP A 22 12.84 -13.91 1.28
CA ASP A 22 13.41 -13.41 2.54
C ASP A 22 14.86 -13.89 2.75
N TYR A 23 15.14 -15.15 2.43
CA TYR A 23 16.49 -15.71 2.52
C TYR A 23 17.47 -14.97 1.60
N LEU A 24 17.09 -14.75 0.34
CA LEU A 24 17.91 -14.01 -0.62
C LEU A 24 18.05 -12.53 -0.22
N PHE A 25 17.03 -11.90 0.36
CA PHE A 25 17.14 -10.56 0.92
C PHE A 25 18.22 -10.49 2.00
N ARG A 26 18.27 -11.47 2.92
CA ARG A 26 19.29 -11.51 3.99
C ARG A 26 20.70 -11.65 3.43
N LEU A 27 20.87 -12.40 2.34
CA LEU A 27 22.16 -12.64 1.70
C LEU A 27 22.61 -11.44 0.83
N THR A 28 21.71 -10.92 0.00
CA THR A 28 22.03 -9.90 -1.02
C THR A 28 21.78 -8.47 -0.57
N ARG A 29 20.99 -8.28 0.49
CA ARG A 29 20.45 -6.99 0.95
C ARG A 29 19.53 -6.28 -0.05
N ILE A 30 19.14 -6.93 -1.16
CA ILE A 30 18.19 -6.42 -2.14
C ILE A 30 16.76 -6.65 -1.60
N PRO A 31 15.89 -5.63 -1.55
CA PRO A 31 14.53 -5.77 -1.02
C PRO A 31 13.79 -6.99 -1.56
N GLU A 32 13.18 -7.75 -0.65
CA GLU A 32 12.47 -9.00 -0.96
C GLU A 32 11.45 -8.84 -2.11
N ALA A 33 10.69 -7.74 -2.10
CA ALA A 33 9.71 -7.45 -3.16
C ALA A 33 10.33 -7.44 -4.57
N VAL A 34 11.54 -6.89 -4.73
CA VAL A 34 12.25 -6.87 -6.03
C VAL A 34 12.63 -8.28 -6.45
N ILE A 35 13.13 -9.09 -5.52
CA ILE A 35 13.50 -10.48 -5.77
C ILE A 35 12.26 -11.30 -6.17
N LEU A 36 11.15 -11.14 -5.45
CA LEU A 36 9.90 -11.84 -5.73
C LEU A 36 9.29 -11.43 -7.09
N MET A 37 9.36 -10.14 -7.46
CA MET A 37 8.94 -9.68 -8.78
C MET A 37 9.77 -10.34 -9.90
N LEU A 38 11.09 -10.41 -9.72
CA LEU A 38 11.97 -11.08 -10.68
C LEU A 38 11.69 -12.57 -10.80
N ILE A 39 11.47 -13.26 -9.67
CA ILE A 39 11.10 -14.69 -9.67
C ILE A 39 9.77 -14.88 -10.42
N GLY A 40 8.75 -14.05 -10.16
CA GLY A 40 7.47 -14.12 -10.86
C GLY A 40 7.61 -13.90 -12.37
N LEU A 41 8.41 -12.91 -12.78
CA LEU A 41 8.72 -12.63 -14.18
C LEU A 41 9.44 -13.82 -14.85
N LEU A 42 10.40 -14.44 -14.16
CA LEU A 42 11.14 -15.57 -14.72
C LEU A 42 10.28 -16.84 -14.81
N LEU A 43 9.46 -17.12 -13.80
CA LEU A 43 8.65 -18.34 -13.72
C LEU A 43 7.44 -18.34 -14.66
N VAL A 44 6.83 -17.18 -14.90
CA VAL A 44 5.59 -17.08 -15.67
C VAL A 44 5.84 -16.70 -17.13
N PRO A 45 6.13 -15.43 -17.49
CA PRO A 45 6.27 -15.04 -18.90
C PRO A 45 7.57 -15.47 -19.58
N VAL A 46 8.66 -15.72 -18.85
CA VAL A 46 9.94 -16.13 -19.49
C VAL A 46 10.00 -17.64 -19.68
N SER A 47 9.88 -18.41 -18.60
CA SER A 47 10.05 -19.87 -18.65
C SER A 47 8.78 -20.64 -19.00
N HIS A 48 7.60 -20.02 -18.89
CA HIS A 48 6.30 -20.67 -19.15
C HIS A 48 6.07 -21.97 -18.37
N VAL A 49 6.76 -22.15 -17.23
CA VAL A 49 6.72 -23.38 -16.43
C VAL A 49 5.40 -23.51 -15.68
N VAL A 50 4.79 -22.38 -15.31
CA VAL A 50 3.51 -22.34 -14.58
C VAL A 50 2.35 -22.35 -15.57
N PRO A 51 1.47 -23.39 -15.55
CA PRO A 51 0.31 -23.42 -16.44
C PRO A 51 -0.64 -22.24 -16.20
N THR A 52 -1.19 -21.68 -17.28
CA THR A 52 -2.06 -20.50 -17.26
C THR A 52 -3.25 -20.62 -16.31
N LYS A 53 -3.82 -21.82 -16.14
CA LYS A 53 -4.91 -22.09 -15.19
C LYS A 53 -4.54 -21.75 -13.74
N TYR A 54 -3.29 -22.01 -13.33
CA TYR A 54 -2.82 -21.67 -11.98
C TYR A 54 -2.50 -20.19 -11.88
N VAL A 55 -1.94 -19.58 -12.92
CA VAL A 55 -1.73 -18.12 -12.97
C VAL A 55 -3.05 -17.36 -12.83
N ALA A 56 -4.12 -17.81 -13.50
CA ALA A 56 -5.45 -17.24 -13.36
C ALA A 56 -5.97 -17.36 -11.92
N LEU A 57 -5.86 -18.55 -11.31
CA LEU A 57 -6.23 -18.75 -9.91
C LEU A 57 -5.42 -17.81 -8.98
N LEU A 58 -4.13 -17.65 -9.21
CA LEU A 58 -3.30 -16.74 -8.42
C LEU A 58 -3.71 -15.28 -8.60
N ARG A 59 -4.04 -14.87 -9.81
CA ARG A 59 -4.54 -13.52 -10.09
C ARG A 59 -5.85 -13.23 -9.36
N ASP A 60 -6.74 -14.21 -9.26
CA ASP A 60 -8.04 -14.06 -8.59
C ASP A 60 -7.89 -14.07 -7.06
N LEU A 61 -6.91 -14.82 -6.53
CA LEU A 61 -6.65 -14.90 -5.08
C LEU A 61 -5.72 -13.79 -4.57
N ALA A 62 -4.86 -13.23 -5.41
CA ALA A 62 -3.87 -12.23 -5.00
C ALA A 62 -4.50 -11.00 -4.30
N PRO A 63 -5.64 -10.43 -4.77
CA PRO A 63 -6.30 -9.33 -4.05
C PRO A 63 -6.71 -9.73 -2.63
N LEU A 64 -7.31 -10.90 -2.45
CA LEU A 64 -7.76 -11.38 -1.14
C LEU A 64 -6.59 -11.50 -0.15
N PHE A 65 -5.50 -12.16 -0.55
CA PHE A 65 -4.33 -12.30 0.31
C PHE A 65 -3.60 -10.98 0.54
N GLY A 66 -3.54 -10.12 -0.48
CA GLY A 66 -2.97 -8.78 -0.40
C GLY A 66 -3.71 -7.91 0.60
N ASP A 67 -5.04 -7.89 0.54
CA ASP A 67 -5.89 -7.12 1.47
C ASP A 67 -5.73 -7.61 2.91
N ILE A 68 -5.75 -8.94 3.13
CA ILE A 68 -5.54 -9.52 4.47
C ILE A 68 -4.14 -9.16 5.00
N ALA A 69 -3.11 -9.29 4.18
CA ALA A 69 -1.74 -8.95 4.57
C ALA A 69 -1.62 -7.46 4.91
N LEU A 70 -2.18 -6.57 4.08
CA LEU A 70 -2.18 -5.14 4.30
C LEU A 70 -2.90 -4.77 5.60
N VAL A 71 -4.09 -5.32 5.85
CA VAL A 71 -4.83 -5.11 7.10
C VAL A 71 -4.01 -5.55 8.31
N MET A 72 -3.38 -6.72 8.26
CA MET A 72 -2.54 -7.22 9.34
C MET A 72 -1.31 -6.34 9.60
N ILE A 73 -0.63 -5.87 8.54
CA ILE A 73 0.53 -4.98 8.66
C ILE A 73 0.11 -3.63 9.23
N MET A 74 -1.01 -3.06 8.75
CA MET A 74 -1.55 -1.80 9.25
C MET A 74 -2.00 -1.91 10.70
N PHE A 75 -2.59 -3.03 11.09
CA PHE A 75 -3.01 -3.28 12.46
C PHE A 75 -1.82 -3.38 13.42
N ASP A 76 -0.76 -4.12 13.06
CA ASP A 76 0.48 -4.17 13.88
C ASP A 76 1.16 -2.80 13.95
N GLY A 77 1.21 -2.10 12.81
CA GLY A 77 1.71 -0.74 12.69
C GLY A 77 1.02 0.24 13.65
N GLY A 78 -0.31 0.26 13.60
CA GLY A 78 -1.17 1.12 14.42
C GLY A 78 -1.12 0.80 15.90
N ARG A 79 -1.00 -0.48 16.28
CA ARG A 79 -0.92 -0.91 17.69
C ARG A 79 0.29 -0.37 18.45
N ARG A 80 1.37 -0.07 17.73
CA ARG A 80 2.62 0.47 18.30
C ARG A 80 2.62 1.99 18.39
N ILE A 81 1.61 2.66 17.82
CA ILE A 81 1.50 4.11 17.92
C ILE A 81 1.32 4.51 19.38
N SER A 82 2.21 5.39 19.86
CA SER A 82 2.15 5.89 21.22
C SER A 82 1.35 7.19 21.29
N PHE A 83 0.20 7.18 21.98
CA PHE A 83 -0.59 8.41 22.23
C PHE A 83 0.09 9.41 23.17
N ARG A 84 1.26 9.06 23.73
CA ARG A 84 2.06 9.93 24.61
C ARG A 84 2.99 10.86 23.84
N THR A 85 3.16 10.66 22.53
CA THR A 85 4.04 11.51 21.72
C THR A 85 3.40 12.88 21.43
N PRO A 86 4.20 13.94 21.25
CA PRO A 86 3.69 15.25 20.85
C PRO A 86 2.89 15.19 19.54
N ILE A 87 1.78 15.93 19.49
CA ILE A 87 0.92 16.08 18.30
C ILE A 87 1.73 16.57 17.08
N SER A 88 2.81 17.31 17.30
CA SER A 88 3.72 17.75 16.23
C SER A 88 4.36 16.59 15.45
N SER A 89 4.57 15.42 16.08
CA SER A 89 5.12 14.23 15.39
C SER A 89 4.14 13.71 14.34
N SER A 90 2.84 13.65 14.67
CA SER A 90 1.78 13.29 13.73
C SER A 90 1.54 14.38 12.68
N GLY A 91 1.63 15.65 13.08
CA GLY A 91 1.54 16.78 12.15
C GLY A 91 2.62 16.76 11.07
N LEU A 92 3.87 16.46 11.45
CA LEU A 92 4.96 16.28 10.48
C LEU A 92 4.66 15.14 9.50
N GLY A 93 4.20 13.99 10.00
CA GLY A 93 3.85 12.84 9.14
C GLY A 93 2.78 13.19 8.11
N LEU A 94 1.77 13.98 8.49
CA LEU A 94 0.74 14.47 7.55
C LEU A 94 1.31 15.38 6.47
N VAL A 95 2.23 16.27 6.82
CA VAL A 95 2.88 17.16 5.85
C VAL A 95 3.75 16.36 4.89
N LEU A 96 4.54 15.41 5.41
CA LEU A 96 5.36 14.51 4.61
C LEU A 96 4.48 13.71 3.63
N ALA A 97 3.41 13.07 4.12
CA ALA A 97 2.44 12.35 3.30
C ALA A 97 1.91 13.17 2.10
N MET A 98 1.64 14.46 2.31
CA MET A 98 1.20 15.35 1.23
C MET A 98 2.33 15.64 0.24
N LEU A 99 3.52 15.95 0.76
CA LEU A 99 4.68 16.27 -0.07
C LEU A 99 5.13 15.06 -0.91
N ASP A 100 5.10 13.87 -0.34
CA ASP A 100 5.50 12.62 -0.99
C ASP A 100 4.66 12.29 -2.22
N VAL A 101 3.43 12.81 -2.30
CA VAL A 101 2.56 12.64 -3.47
C VAL A 101 2.62 13.87 -4.38
N VAL A 102 2.47 15.07 -3.82
CA VAL A 102 2.34 16.31 -4.61
C VAL A 102 3.64 16.64 -5.34
N MET A 103 4.79 16.45 -4.70
CA MET A 103 6.09 16.74 -5.32
C MET A 103 6.39 15.80 -6.49
N PRO A 104 6.27 14.46 -6.37
CA PRO A 104 6.41 13.56 -7.52
C PRO A 104 5.37 13.79 -8.62
N SER A 105 4.11 14.07 -8.28
CA SER A 105 3.09 14.44 -9.27
C SER A 105 3.47 15.68 -10.07
N ALA A 106 3.90 16.76 -9.42
CA ALA A 106 4.31 17.98 -10.11
C ALA A 106 5.57 17.75 -10.95
N LEU A 107 6.56 17.05 -10.40
CA LEU A 107 7.80 16.73 -11.09
C LEU A 107 7.53 15.88 -12.34
N LEU A 108 6.78 14.79 -12.21
CA LEU A 108 6.48 13.90 -13.33
C LEU A 108 5.56 14.54 -14.36
N ALA A 109 4.65 15.44 -13.97
CA ALA A 109 3.92 16.27 -14.92
C ALA A 109 4.86 17.04 -15.85
N VAL A 110 5.84 17.75 -15.28
CA VAL A 110 6.80 18.56 -16.04
C VAL A 110 7.75 17.68 -16.86
N VAL A 111 8.30 16.61 -16.27
CA VAL A 111 9.26 15.73 -16.94
C VAL A 111 8.59 14.99 -18.10
N MET A 112 7.42 14.39 -17.90
CA MET A 112 6.72 13.66 -18.97
C MET A 112 6.27 14.61 -20.09
N ASN A 113 5.84 15.83 -19.75
CA ASN A 113 5.51 16.83 -20.76
C ASN A 113 6.73 17.26 -21.58
N SER A 114 7.87 17.50 -20.94
CA SER A 114 9.09 17.99 -21.60
C SER A 114 9.78 16.94 -22.47
N PHE A 115 9.82 15.69 -22.02
CA PHE A 115 10.55 14.62 -22.71
C PHE A 115 9.69 13.78 -23.66
N LEU A 116 8.42 13.55 -23.32
CA LEU A 116 7.52 12.67 -24.07
C LEU A 116 6.37 13.42 -24.75
N GLY A 117 6.24 14.73 -24.52
CA GLY A 117 5.14 15.53 -25.06
C GLY A 117 3.78 15.20 -24.44
N TRP A 118 3.75 14.50 -23.30
CA TRP A 118 2.50 14.12 -22.65
C TRP A 118 1.76 15.33 -22.08
N PRO A 119 0.42 15.38 -22.16
CA PRO A 119 -0.37 16.30 -21.35
C PRO A 119 0.05 16.25 -19.87
N LEU A 120 0.17 17.41 -19.23
CA LEU A 120 0.61 17.55 -17.82
C LEU A 120 -0.20 16.65 -16.88
N VAL A 121 -1.51 16.51 -17.13
CA VAL A 121 -2.41 15.68 -16.32
C VAL A 121 -1.98 14.21 -16.31
N TYR A 122 -1.49 13.66 -17.42
CA TYR A 122 -1.03 12.28 -17.46
C TYR A 122 0.24 12.07 -16.64
N GLY A 123 1.20 13.01 -16.72
CA GLY A 123 2.39 12.96 -15.87
C GLY A 123 2.06 13.17 -14.39
N ALA A 124 1.08 14.02 -14.06
CA ALA A 124 0.59 14.22 -12.70
C ALA A 124 -0.09 12.96 -12.14
N ILE A 125 -0.91 12.28 -12.95
CA ILE A 125 -1.53 10.98 -12.60
C ILE A 125 -0.45 9.94 -12.36
N LEU A 126 0.55 9.85 -13.25
CA LEU A 126 1.68 8.94 -13.07
C LEU A 126 2.39 9.21 -11.74
N GLY A 127 2.65 10.47 -11.41
CA GLY A 127 3.26 10.79 -10.11
C GLY A 127 2.34 10.59 -8.91
N ALA A 128 1.01 10.66 -9.07
CA ALA A 128 0.09 10.31 -7.99
C ALA A 128 0.17 8.81 -7.68
N ILE A 129 0.31 7.98 -8.73
CA ILE A 129 0.49 6.52 -8.61
C ILE A 129 1.86 6.19 -8.01
N LEU A 130 2.93 6.84 -8.50
CA LEU A 130 4.31 6.51 -8.09
C LEU A 130 4.79 7.22 -6.83
N GLY A 131 4.12 8.29 -6.40
CA GLY A 131 4.40 9.03 -5.16
C GLY A 131 3.89 8.32 -3.91
N GLU A 132 3.28 7.13 -4.06
CA GLU A 132 2.87 6.33 -2.92
C GLU A 132 4.09 5.65 -2.25
N THR A 133 4.23 5.85 -0.94
CA THR A 133 5.16 5.10 -0.09
C THR A 133 4.55 3.79 0.35
N THR A 134 5.22 2.66 0.11
CA THR A 134 4.67 1.35 0.42
C THR A 134 4.66 1.05 1.92
N THR A 135 3.49 1.20 2.55
CA THR A 135 3.23 0.85 3.96
C THR A 135 3.62 -0.59 4.31
N THR A 136 3.41 -1.52 3.38
CA THR A 136 3.72 -2.96 3.57
C THR A 136 5.21 -3.25 3.73
N VAL A 137 6.09 -2.32 3.34
CA VAL A 137 7.55 -2.47 3.48
C VAL A 137 8.08 -1.60 4.62
N ILE A 138 7.67 -0.33 4.67
CA ILE A 138 8.23 0.64 5.62
C ILE A 138 7.89 0.28 7.06
N ILE A 139 6.66 -0.14 7.36
CA ILE A 139 6.24 -0.44 8.74
C ILE A 139 6.96 -1.67 9.31
N PRO A 140 7.01 -2.83 8.63
CA PRO A 140 7.77 -3.98 9.12
C PRO A 140 9.26 -3.71 9.28
N VAL A 141 9.84 -2.82 8.47
CA VAL A 141 11.23 -2.40 8.62
C VAL A 141 11.38 -1.48 9.83
N ALA A 142 10.53 -0.48 9.98
CA ALA A 142 10.55 0.47 11.10
C ALA A 142 10.41 -0.22 12.45
N THR A 143 9.57 -1.25 12.57
CA THR A 143 9.41 -2.03 13.82
C THR A 143 10.65 -2.84 14.20
N ARG A 144 11.56 -3.10 13.27
CA ARG A 144 12.83 -3.82 13.49
C ARG A 144 13.99 -2.88 13.79
N LEU A 145 13.82 -1.56 13.62
CA LEU A 145 14.85 -0.56 13.88
C LEU A 145 14.71 0.03 15.29
N SER A 146 15.83 0.40 15.91
CA SER A 146 15.87 1.08 17.20
C SER A 146 15.62 2.59 17.02
N ILE A 147 14.39 2.95 16.65
CA ILE A 147 13.95 4.35 16.48
C ILE A 147 13.11 4.83 17.66
N SER A 148 13.01 6.15 17.85
CA SER A 148 12.17 6.73 18.89
C SER A 148 10.68 6.59 18.58
N ASP A 149 9.83 6.55 19.61
CA ASP A 149 8.37 6.49 19.45
C ASP A 149 7.81 7.65 18.61
N SER A 150 8.41 8.84 18.73
CA SER A 150 8.03 10.02 17.93
C SER A 150 8.32 9.80 16.45
N MET A 151 9.50 9.27 16.10
CA MET A 151 9.86 8.95 14.72
C MET A 151 8.99 7.82 14.17
N TYR A 152 8.75 6.78 14.96
CA TYR A 152 7.86 5.68 14.57
C TYR A 152 6.45 6.19 14.27
N ASN A 153 5.88 7.03 15.14
CA ASN A 153 4.57 7.64 14.92
C ASN A 153 4.55 8.50 13.65
N THR A 154 5.59 9.30 13.40
CA THR A 154 5.71 10.09 12.16
C THR A 154 5.68 9.18 10.93
N ILE A 155 6.49 8.13 10.90
CA ILE A 155 6.57 7.18 9.78
C ILE A 155 5.23 6.48 9.54
N VAL A 156 4.56 6.02 10.59
CA VAL A 156 3.27 5.33 10.44
C VAL A 156 2.19 6.29 9.96
N VAL A 157 2.16 7.53 10.47
CA VAL A 157 1.21 8.56 10.01
C VAL A 157 1.49 8.95 8.56
N GLU A 158 2.75 9.21 8.22
CA GLU A 158 3.22 9.50 6.86
C GLU A 158 2.76 8.42 5.89
N ALA A 159 3.16 7.17 6.13
CA ALA A 159 2.88 6.07 5.22
C ALA A 159 1.36 5.82 5.06
N THR A 160 0.58 5.92 6.15
CA THR A 160 -0.86 5.70 6.09
C THR A 160 -1.60 6.82 5.36
N PHE A 161 -1.27 8.08 5.65
CA PHE A 161 -1.91 9.22 5.00
C PHE A 161 -1.43 9.45 3.57
N ASN A 162 -0.20 9.03 3.24
CA ASN A 162 0.33 9.10 1.89
C ASN A 162 -0.57 8.33 0.91
N SER A 163 -0.96 7.09 1.22
CA SER A 163 -1.90 6.32 0.38
C SER A 163 -3.25 7.04 0.22
N VAL A 164 -3.76 7.68 1.28
CA VAL A 164 -5.01 8.47 1.20
C VAL A 164 -4.85 9.66 0.26
N VAL A 165 -3.77 10.44 0.40
CA VAL A 165 -3.51 11.59 -0.46
C VAL A 165 -3.33 11.15 -1.92
N SER A 166 -2.61 10.06 -2.16
CA SER A 166 -2.40 9.48 -3.49
C SER A 166 -3.74 9.13 -4.17
N ILE A 167 -4.62 8.41 -3.48
CA ILE A 167 -5.95 8.03 -4.01
C ILE A 167 -6.81 9.27 -4.29
N LEU A 168 -6.83 10.24 -3.37
CA LEU A 168 -7.60 11.46 -3.55
C LEU A 168 -7.10 12.31 -4.72
N LEU A 169 -5.78 12.46 -4.86
CA LEU A 169 -5.19 13.19 -5.97
C LEU A 169 -5.40 12.45 -7.30
N PHE A 170 -5.22 11.14 -7.33
CA PHE A 170 -5.51 10.32 -8.50
C PHE A 170 -6.97 10.48 -8.95
N TYR A 171 -7.92 10.38 -8.02
CA TYR A 171 -9.33 10.56 -8.32
C TYR A 171 -9.64 11.97 -8.83
N LEU A 172 -9.10 13.01 -8.17
CA LEU A 172 -9.23 14.41 -8.58
C LEU A 172 -8.74 14.63 -10.02
N LEU A 173 -7.53 14.16 -10.34
CA LEU A 173 -6.95 14.28 -11.66
C LEU A 173 -7.75 13.51 -12.72
N THR A 174 -8.29 12.35 -12.36
CA THR A 174 -9.13 11.53 -13.25
C THR A 174 -10.44 12.23 -13.60
N ILE A 175 -11.15 12.81 -12.62
CA ILE A 175 -12.40 13.52 -12.89
C ILE A 175 -12.19 14.85 -13.63
N LEU A 176 -11.02 15.48 -13.45
CA LEU A 176 -10.61 16.64 -14.25
C LEU A 176 -10.36 16.24 -15.70
N LEU A 177 -9.66 15.12 -15.92
CA LEU A 177 -9.36 14.59 -17.26
C LEU A 177 -10.63 14.21 -18.04
N THR A 178 -11.62 13.61 -17.38
CA THR A 178 -12.88 13.19 -18.01
C THR A 178 -13.89 14.33 -18.19
N GLY A 179 -13.56 15.55 -17.75
CA GLY A 179 -14.45 16.71 -17.80
C GLY A 179 -15.66 16.60 -16.86
N GLN A 180 -15.62 15.67 -15.90
CA GLN A 180 -16.70 15.39 -14.94
C GLN A 180 -16.51 16.13 -13.62
N PHE A 181 -15.58 17.09 -13.56
CA PHE A 181 -15.27 17.80 -12.33
C PHE A 181 -16.47 18.59 -11.81
N SER A 182 -16.85 18.27 -10.58
CA SER A 182 -17.79 19.04 -9.77
C SER A 182 -17.22 19.13 -8.37
N ALA A 183 -16.95 20.35 -7.89
CA ALA A 183 -16.42 20.60 -6.56
C ALA A 183 -17.32 19.97 -5.48
N LEU A 184 -18.65 20.02 -5.67
CA LEU A 184 -19.60 19.38 -4.78
C LEU A 184 -19.44 17.85 -4.78
N SER A 185 -19.33 17.23 -5.96
CA SER A 185 -19.19 15.77 -6.07
C SER A 185 -17.86 15.28 -5.48
N TYR A 186 -16.76 15.99 -5.74
CA TYR A 186 -15.46 15.67 -5.16
C TYR A 186 -15.45 15.83 -3.63
N THR A 187 -15.99 16.93 -3.13
CA THR A 187 -16.09 17.16 -1.67
C THR A 187 -16.94 16.09 -0.99
N ARG A 188 -18.06 15.69 -1.60
CA ARG A 188 -18.88 14.56 -1.13
C ARG A 188 -18.11 13.25 -1.13
N TYR A 189 -17.33 12.98 -2.17
CA TYR A 189 -16.48 11.78 -2.24
C TYR A 189 -15.46 11.76 -1.10
N VAL A 190 -14.72 12.85 -0.88
CA VAL A 190 -13.73 12.96 0.20
C VAL A 190 -14.39 12.76 1.56
N ILE A 191 -15.48 13.48 1.84
CA ILE A 191 -16.20 13.38 3.12
C ILE A 191 -16.71 11.96 3.33
N SER A 192 -17.34 11.35 2.31
CA SER A 192 -17.86 9.98 2.39
C SER A 192 -16.74 8.98 2.67
N TYR A 193 -15.63 9.05 1.94
CA TYR A 193 -14.49 8.15 2.09
C TYR A 193 -13.92 8.19 3.51
N PHE A 194 -13.65 9.40 4.02
CA PHE A 194 -13.18 9.58 5.40
C PHE A 194 -14.22 9.13 6.44
N SER A 195 -15.49 9.48 6.23
CA SER A 195 -16.55 9.15 7.19
C SER A 195 -16.73 7.64 7.33
N ILE A 196 -16.76 6.92 6.20
CA ILE A 196 -16.87 5.45 6.18
C ILE A 196 -15.63 4.82 6.83
N ALA A 197 -14.43 5.29 6.47
CA ALA A 197 -13.19 4.76 7.03
C ALA A 197 -13.11 4.95 8.55
N VAL A 198 -13.42 6.15 9.06
CA VAL A 198 -13.42 6.46 10.50
C VAL A 198 -14.52 5.67 11.21
N PHE A 199 -15.73 5.63 10.67
CA PHE A 199 -16.85 4.92 11.27
C PHE A 199 -16.59 3.42 11.42
N LEU A 200 -16.16 2.77 10.32
CA LEU A 200 -15.83 1.35 10.34
C LEU A 200 -14.61 1.07 11.21
N GLY A 201 -13.57 1.90 11.14
CA GLY A 201 -12.37 1.76 11.97
C GLY A 201 -12.67 1.87 13.46
N LEU A 202 -13.50 2.84 13.87
CA LEU A 202 -13.91 3.00 15.27
C LEU A 202 -14.77 1.83 15.75
N ILE A 203 -15.79 1.44 14.98
CA ILE A 203 -16.67 0.32 15.36
C ILE A 203 -15.87 -0.97 15.49
N THR A 204 -15.09 -1.32 14.47
CA THR A 204 -14.31 -2.56 14.47
C THR A 204 -13.24 -2.54 15.58
N GLY A 205 -12.59 -1.40 15.80
CA GLY A 205 -11.64 -1.22 16.90
C GLY A 205 -12.28 -1.37 18.28
N ILE A 206 -13.45 -0.76 18.50
CA ILE A 206 -14.19 -0.89 19.77
C ILE A 206 -14.63 -2.34 19.99
N LEU A 207 -15.20 -2.98 18.96
CA LEU A 207 -15.60 -4.40 19.05
C LEU A 207 -14.40 -5.30 19.39
N TRP A 208 -13.23 -5.02 18.81
CA TRP A 208 -12.01 -5.75 19.12
C TRP A 208 -11.55 -5.54 20.56
N LEU A 209 -11.60 -4.31 21.07
CA LEU A 209 -11.28 -4.01 22.48
C LEU A 209 -12.23 -4.72 23.44
N LEU A 210 -13.53 -4.76 23.12
CA LEU A 210 -14.53 -5.49 23.91
C LEU A 210 -14.25 -7.00 23.90
N ALA A 211 -13.98 -7.58 22.74
CA ALA A 211 -13.60 -8.99 22.63
C ALA A 211 -12.36 -9.32 23.46
N LEU A 212 -11.33 -8.47 23.45
CA LEU A 212 -10.13 -8.65 24.27
C LEU A 212 -10.41 -8.54 25.77
N SER A 213 -11.33 -7.67 26.18
CA SER A 213 -11.73 -7.54 27.58
C SER A 213 -12.55 -8.73 28.09
N TRP A 214 -13.26 -9.44 27.20
CA TRP A 214 -14.08 -10.59 27.56
C TRP A 214 -13.27 -11.89 27.71
N ILE A 215 -12.09 -11.96 27.09
CA ILE A 215 -11.18 -13.12 27.14
C ILE A 215 -10.21 -13.02 28.34
N ARG A 216 -10.12 -11.86 29.00
CA ARG A 216 -9.39 -11.66 30.27
C ARG A 216 -10.28 -11.95 31.47
#